data_AF-A0A7J3L214-F1
#
_entry.id   AF-A0A7J3L214-F1
#
_cell.length_a   1.000
_cell.length_b   1.000
_cell.length_c   1.000
_cell.angle_alpha   90.00
_cell.angle_beta   90.00
_cell.angle_gamma   90.00
#
_symmetry.space_group_name_H-M   'P 1'
#
loop_
_entity.id
_entity.type
_entity.pdbx_description
1 polymer ?
#
loop_
_entity_poly.entity_id
_entity_poly.type
_entity_poly.pdbx_seq_one_letter_code
_entity_poly.pdbx_strand_id
1 'polypeptide(L)' 'MINDKGVRIVVPVHPGKEVKPGLVRAIIKEAGLTREEFLKLLKEI' A
#
# COMPACT_ATOMS: atom_id res chain seq x y z
N MET A 1 -0.59 1.60 13.49
CA MET A 1 0.13 2.87 13.46
C MET A 1 -0.69 3.87 12.67
N ILE A 2 -0.75 5.13 13.10
CA ILE A 2 -1.44 6.23 12.44
C ILE A 2 -0.34 7.21 12.03
N ASN A 3 -0.38 7.77 10.81
CA ASN A 3 0.62 8.75 10.40
C ASN A 3 0.37 10.13 11.04
N ASP A 4 1.27 11.08 10.79
CA ASP A 4 1.19 12.48 11.22
C ASP A 4 -0.09 13.21 10.76
N LYS A 5 -0.75 12.69 9.71
CA LYS A 5 -2.02 13.20 9.17
C LYS A 5 -3.27 12.53 9.76
N GLY A 6 -3.12 11.67 10.76
CA GLY A 6 -4.27 10.95 11.35
C GLY A 6 -4.79 9.81 10.47
N VAL A 7 -4.11 9.45 9.37
CA VAL A 7 -4.53 8.40 8.44
C VAL A 7 -3.97 7.05 8.88
N ARG A 8 -4.83 6.03 8.82
CA ARG A 8 -4.49 4.63 9.05
C ARG A 8 -4.87 3.83 7.81
N ILE A 9 -3.91 3.06 7.30
CA ILE A 9 -4.13 2.12 6.19
C ILE A 9 -3.90 0.71 6.72
N VAL A 10 -4.79 -0.22 6.36
CA VAL A 10 -4.70 -1.62 6.80
C VAL A 10 -4.14 -2.47 5.67
N VAL A 11 -3.08 -3.23 5.96
CA VAL A 11 -2.48 -4.18 5.02
C VAL A 11 -2.60 -5.59 5.61
N PRO A 12 -3.20 -6.56 4.90
CA PRO A 12 -3.28 -7.93 5.40
C PRO A 12 -1.91 -8.60 5.35
N VAL A 13 -1.52 -9.24 6.45
CA VAL A 13 -0.30 -10.04 6.56
C VAL A 13 -0.68 -11.47 6.93
N HIS A 14 -0.83 -12.31 5.90
CA HIS A 14 -1.15 -13.72 6.06
C HIS A 14 0.02 -14.57 5.55
N PRO A 15 0.66 -15.39 6.41
CA PRO A 15 1.75 -16.27 5.98
C PRO A 15 1.33 -17.16 4.80
N GLY A 16 2.22 -17.31 3.82
CA GLY A 16 2.03 -18.19 2.65
C GLY A 16 0.97 -17.70 1.64
N LYS A 17 0.47 -16.46 1.77
CA LYS A 17 -0.50 -15.88 0.83
C LYS A 17 -0.02 -14.55 0.29
N GLU A 18 -0.10 -14.40 -1.02
CA GLU A 18 0.10 -13.12 -1.68
C GLU A 18 -1.13 -12.22 -1.57
N VAL A 19 -0.88 -10.91 -1.52
CA VAL A 19 -1.93 -9.91 -1.65
C VAL A 19 -2.35 -9.84 -3.11
N LYS A 20 -3.63 -10.12 -3.39
CA LYS A 20 -4.14 -10.09 -4.76
C LYS A 20 -3.98 -8.70 -5.39
N PRO A 21 -3.70 -8.59 -6.71
CA PRO A 21 -3.46 -7.30 -7.37
C PRO A 21 -4.58 -6.26 -7.18
N GLY A 22 -5.84 -6.69 -7.10
CA GLY A 22 -6.97 -5.79 -6.84
C GLY A 22 -6.89 -5.11 -5.47
N LEU A 23 -6.47 -5.85 -4.44
CA LEU A 23 -6.32 -5.31 -3.09
C LEU A 23 -5.10 -4.40 -2.99
N VAL A 24 -3.98 -4.75 -3.65
CA VAL A 24 -2.82 -3.86 -3.77
C VAL A 24 -3.24 -2.50 -4.36
N ARG A 25 -3.99 -2.50 -5.47
CA ARG A 25 -4.48 -1.26 -6.10
C ARG A 25 -5.40 -0.45 -5.18
N ALA A 26 -6.27 -1.12 -4.42
CA ALA A 26 -7.14 -0.45 -3.47
C ALA A 26 -6.35 0.25 -2.36
N ILE A 27 -5.35 -0.44 -1.79
CA ILE A 27 -4.46 0.11 -0.76
C ILE A 27 -3.66 1.30 -1.29
N ILE A 28 -3.09 1.20 -2.49
CA ILE A 28 -2.35 2.31 -3.12
C ILE A 28 -3.24 3.54 -3.29
N LYS A 29 -4.50 3.34 -3.73
CA LYS A 29 -5.48 4.43 -3.87
C LYS A 29 -5.85 5.04 -2.53
N GLU A 30 -6.09 4.22 -1.50
CA GLU A 30 -6.37 4.69 -0.13
C GLU A 30 -5.20 5.48 0.44
N ALA A 31 -3.97 5.10 0.08
CA ALA A 31 -2.76 5.84 0.43
C ALA A 31 -2.59 7.18 -0.29
N GLY A 32 -3.49 7.51 -1.23
CA GLY A 32 -3.41 8.74 -2.02
C GLY A 32 -2.25 8.73 -3.02
N LEU A 33 -1.76 7.55 -3.41
CA LEU A 33 -0.66 7.39 -4.36
C LEU A 33 -1.18 7.02 -5.75
N THR A 34 -0.47 7.49 -6.76
CA THR A 34 -0.53 6.95 -8.12
C THR A 34 0.26 5.65 -8.23
N ARG A 35 0.02 4.90 -9.31
CA ARG A 35 0.80 3.69 -9.61
C ARG A 35 2.27 4.03 -9.80
N GLU A 36 2.57 5.13 -10.47
CA GLU A 36 3.92 5.59 -10.79
C GLU A 36 4.69 5.97 -9.52
N GLU A 37 4.08 6.72 -8.60
CA GLU A 37 4.67 7.05 -7.30
C GLU A 37 4.95 5.80 -6.48
N PHE A 38 4.00 4.86 -6.44
CA PHE A 38 4.21 3.58 -5.76
C PHE A 38 5.38 2.79 -6.34
N LEU A 39 5.49 2.70 -7.68
CA LEU A 39 6.59 2.00 -8.34
C LEU A 39 7.94 2.69 -8.16
N LYS A 40 7.98 4.02 -7.97
CA LYS A 40 9.21 4.73 -7.62
C LYS A 40 9.69 4.34 -6.23
N LEU A 41 8.80 4.30 -5.23
CA LEU A 41 9.12 3.88 -3.86
C LEU A 41 9.72 2.46 -3.81
N LEU A 42 9.25 1.53 -4.64
CA LEU A 42 9.79 0.17 -4.70
C LEU A 42 11.22 0.08 -5.29
N LYS A 43 11.63 1.07 -6.08
CA LYS A 43 12.96 1.12 -6.70
C LYS A 43 14.01 1.82 -5.83
N GLU A 44 13.57 2.49 -4.77
CA GLU A 44 14.45 3.17 -3.80
C GLU A 44 14.88 2.22 -2.65
N ILE A 45 14.65 0.90 -2.81
CA ILE A 45 15.00 -0.16 -1.87
C ILE A 45 16.21 -0.94 -2.38
#